data_AF-A0A3P6AIV4-F1
#
_entry.id   AF-A0A3P6AIV4-F1
#
_cell.length_a   1.000
_cell.length_b   1.000
_cell.length_c   1.000
_cell.angle_alpha   90.00
_cell.angle_beta   90.00
_cell.angle_gamma   90.00
#
_symmetry.space_group_name_H-M   'P 1'
#
loop_
_entity.id
_entity.type
_entity.pdbx_description
1 polymer ?
#
loop_
_entity_poly.entity_id
_entity_poly.type
_entity_poly.pdbx_seq_one_letter_code
_entity_poly.pdbx_strand_id
1 'polypeptide(L)' 'FHVNVWKTNAVAIAAAGSQNPGLITLGHAVFGSNPMIDLSILAKAFALDVNTVSERVLKL' A
#
# COMPACT_ATOMS: atom_id res chain seq x y z
N PHE A 1 4.90 9.42 2.15
CA PHE A 1 3.54 9.60 1.63
C PHE A 1 3.31 11.09 1.44
N HIS A 2 2.40 11.49 0.56
CA HIS A 2 2.02 12.89 0.37
C HIS A 2 0.52 13.00 0.57
N VAL A 3 0.06 14.01 1.29
CA VAL A 3 -1.37 14.27 1.53
C VAL A 3 -1.64 15.73 1.20
N ASN A 4 -2.59 15.99 0.31
CA ASN A 4 -3.10 17.33 0.08
C ASN A 4 -4.15 17.65 1.15
N VAL A 5 -3.80 18.50 2.11
CA VAL A 5 -4.67 18.89 3.24
C VAL A 5 -5.54 20.11 2.95
N TRP A 6 -5.37 20.73 1.77
CA TRP A 6 -6.09 21.94 1.38
C TRP A 6 -7.15 21.68 0.31
N LYS A 7 -8.03 22.67 0.10
CA LYS A 7 -9.17 22.57 -0.83
C LYS A 7 -8.78 22.73 -2.31
N THR A 8 -7.56 23.14 -2.58
CA THR A 8 -7.06 23.42 -3.93
C THR A 8 -6.17 22.30 -4.44
N ASN A 9 -6.05 22.15 -5.75
CA ASN A 9 -5.18 21.13 -6.36
C ASN A 9 -3.71 21.36 -5.97
N ALA A 10 -2.99 20.27 -5.75
CA ALA A 10 -1.56 20.25 -5.45
C ALA A 10 -0.82 19.38 -6.48
N VAL A 11 0.42 19.74 -6.80
CA VAL A 11 1.30 18.99 -7.69
C VAL A 11 2.59 18.66 -6.96
N ALA A 12 3.03 17.40 -7.03
CA ALA A 12 4.32 16.96 -6.52
C ALA A 12 5.25 16.60 -7.68
N ILE A 13 6.45 17.18 -7.71
CA ILE A 13 7.51 16.86 -8.67
C ILE A 13 8.66 16.26 -7.87
N ALA A 14 9.08 15.06 -8.25
CA ALA A 14 10.19 14.35 -7.60
C ALA A 14 11.25 14.01 -8.64
N ALA A 15 12.51 14.06 -8.22
CA ALA A 15 13.66 13.64 -9.02
C ALA A 15 14.45 12.61 -8.22
N ALA A 16 14.94 11.59 -8.90
CA ALA A 16 15.80 10.56 -8.32
C ALA A 16 17.13 10.51 -9.10
N GLY A 17 18.22 10.23 -8.41
CA GLY A 17 19.56 10.13 -9.00
C GLY A 17 19.82 8.86 -9.81
N SER A 18 18.79 8.03 -10.02
CA SER A 18 18.86 6.80 -10.81
C SER A 18 17.91 6.91 -12.00
N GLN A 19 18.35 6.42 -13.16
CA GLN A 19 17.48 6.25 -14.34
C GLN A 19 16.41 5.17 -14.10
N ASN A 20 16.65 4.26 -13.15
CA ASN A 20 15.70 3.25 -12.70
C ASN A 20 15.63 3.28 -11.16
N PRO A 21 14.97 4.27 -10.56
CA PRO A 21 14.93 4.43 -9.11
C PRO A 21 14.05 3.38 -8.42
N GLY A 22 13.24 2.64 -9.18
CA GLY A 22 12.23 1.74 -8.65
C GLY A 22 11.09 2.49 -7.96
N LEU A 23 9.93 1.84 -7.87
CA LEU A 23 8.80 2.33 -7.08
C LEU A 23 8.05 1.14 -6.49
N ILE A 24 8.01 1.04 -5.17
CA ILE A 24 7.21 0.03 -4.46
C ILE A 24 6.16 0.77 -3.66
N THR A 25 4.92 0.75 -4.15
CA THR A 25 3.78 1.29 -3.42
C THR A 25 3.35 0.25 -2.38
N LEU A 26 3.65 0.50 -1.10
CA LEU A 26 3.45 -0.47 0.00
C LEU A 26 2.03 -1.05 0.06
N GLY A 27 0.98 -0.23 -0.07
CA GLY A 27 -0.40 -0.72 -0.03
C GLY A 27 -0.69 -1.75 -1.12
N HIS A 28 -0.23 -1.49 -2.34
CA HIS A 28 -0.36 -2.44 -3.45
C HIS A 28 0.53 -3.67 -3.26
N ALA A 29 1.79 -3.48 -2.87
CA ALA A 29 2.73 -4.57 -2.66
C ALA A 29 2.31 -5.54 -1.55
N VAL A 30 1.60 -5.06 -0.52
CA VAL A 30 1.17 -5.88 0.62
C VAL A 30 -0.24 -6.44 0.43
N PHE A 31 -1.19 -5.64 -0.06
CA PHE A 31 -2.61 -6.02 -0.10
C PHE A 31 -3.17 -6.29 -1.50
N GLY A 32 -2.46 -5.88 -2.56
CA GLY A 32 -2.90 -6.00 -3.95
C GLY A 32 -1.91 -6.72 -4.87
N SER A 33 -0.94 -7.45 -4.31
CA SER A 33 0.06 -8.18 -5.09
C SER A 33 -0.58 -9.30 -5.91
N ASN A 34 0.10 -9.70 -6.99
CA ASN A 34 -0.30 -10.87 -7.77
C ASN A 34 0.89 -11.84 -7.91
N PRO A 35 0.84 -13.05 -7.32
CA PRO A 35 -0.27 -13.58 -6.52
C PRO A 35 -0.46 -12.84 -5.18
N MET A 36 -1.66 -12.94 -4.62
CA MET A 36 -2.01 -12.32 -3.34
C MET A 36 -1.23 -12.98 -2.19
N ILE A 37 -0.79 -12.17 -1.21
CA ILE A 37 -0.21 -12.69 0.02
C ILE A 37 -1.31 -13.39 0.83
N ASP A 38 -0.97 -14.55 1.39
CA ASP A 38 -1.90 -15.32 2.23
C ASP A 38 -2.43 -14.49 3.42
N LEU A 39 -3.74 -14.50 3.61
CA LEU A 39 -4.42 -13.67 4.61
C LEU A 39 -4.03 -14.07 6.04
N SER A 40 -3.69 -15.33 6.31
CA SER A 40 -3.25 -15.77 7.64
C SER A 40 -1.83 -15.27 7.95
N ILE A 41 -0.96 -15.18 6.93
CA ILE A 41 0.36 -14.57 7.06
C ILE A 41 0.23 -13.08 7.34
N LEU A 42 -0.63 -12.36 6.60
CA LEU A 42 -0.91 -10.95 6.86
C LEU A 42 -1.50 -10.73 8.25
N ALA A 43 -2.47 -11.54 8.66
CA ALA A 43 -3.07 -11.48 10.00
C ALA A 43 -2.01 -11.65 11.10
N LYS A 44 -1.11 -12.62 10.95
CA LYS A 44 0.01 -12.81 11.87
C LYS A 44 0.98 -11.63 11.87
N ALA A 45 1.34 -11.11 10.69
CA ALA A 45 2.30 -10.02 10.55
C ALA A 45 1.79 -8.70 11.18
N PHE A 46 0.49 -8.45 11.06
CA PHE A 46 -0.17 -7.25 11.60
C PHE A 46 -0.79 -7.46 12.98
N ALA A 47 -0.65 -8.66 13.57
CA ALA A 47 -1.26 -9.03 14.86
C ALA A 47 -2.78 -8.77 14.89
N LEU A 48 -3.47 -9.12 13.81
CA LEU A 48 -4.91 -8.96 13.64
C LEU A 48 -5.59 -10.33 13.53
N ASP A 49 -6.90 -10.34 13.76
CA ASP A 49 -7.73 -11.49 13.42
C ASP A 49 -7.84 -11.63 11.89
N VAL A 50 -7.86 -12.88 11.40
CA VAL A 50 -7.92 -13.17 9.96
C VAL A 50 -9.17 -12.58 9.32
N ASN A 51 -10.31 -12.55 10.03
CA ASN A 51 -11.53 -11.95 9.50
C ASN A 51 -11.40 -10.43 9.36
N THR A 52 -10.68 -9.78 10.28
CA THR A 52 -10.38 -8.34 10.20
C THR A 52 -9.55 -8.04 8.95
N VAL A 53 -8.53 -8.87 8.66
CA VAL A 53 -7.71 -8.69 7.45
C VAL A 53 -8.52 -8.98 6.19
N SER A 54 -9.28 -10.07 6.16
CA SER A 54 -10.13 -10.44 5.02
C SER A 54 -11.12 -9.32 4.68
N GLU A 55 -11.83 -8.77 5.67
CA GLU A 55 -12.79 -7.68 5.46
C GLU A 55 -12.11 -6.42 4.91
N ARG A 56 -10.90 -6.10 5.38
CA ARG A 56 -10.18 -4.87 4.99
C ARG A 56 -9.51 -5.01 3.63
N VAL A 57 -8.94 -6.16 3.31
CA VAL A 57 -8.24 -6.41 2.05
C VAL A 57 -9.21 -6.55 0.88
N LEU A 58 -10.37 -7.21 1.07
CA LEU A 58 -11.37 -7.37 0.02
C LEU A 58 -12.13 -6.08 -0.35
N LYS A 59 -11.97 -5.02 0.46
CA LYS A 59 -12.56 -3.68 0.23
C LYS A 59 -11.58 -2.68 -0.38
N LEU A 60 -10.31 -3.07 -0.55
CA LEU A 60 -9.26 -2.27 -1.19
C LEU A 60 -9.16 -2.61 -2.67
#